data_AF-A0A424QCW1-F1
#
_entry.id   AF-A0A424QCW1-F1
#
_cell.length_a   1.000
_cell.length_b   1.000
_cell.length_c   1.000
_cell.angle_alpha   90.00
_cell.angle_beta   90.00
_cell.angle_gamma   90.00
#
_symmetry.space_group_name_H-M   'P 1'
#
loop_
_entity.id
_entity.type
_entity.pdbx_description
1 polymer ?
#
loop_
_entity_poly.entity_id
_entity_poly.type
_entity_poly.pdbx_seq_one_letter_code
_entity_poly.pdbx_strand_id
1 'polypeptide(L)'
;MHPVGKVFMAIGILVAVGGGIMMAVGGNNIDDAGEWDVMEKSVWNGQTGTFNFEDDGDYLVMVRDTVRCDSFELTITNTTSGDEEFYDPEECTEDGTKPKGYEDDPSGWHDMGSTFWVSNGAHEINASHEIYLVPLWEVVGEELGEAVGGFLQGLGGTMLLCCGGVVTIFGLILGLLV
;
A
#
# COMPACT_ATOMS: atom_id res chain seq x y z
N MET A 1 1.69 -37.59 -2.38
CA MET A 1 0.64 -36.57 -2.66
C MET A 1 -0.56 -36.73 -1.73
N HIS A 2 -0.47 -36.23 -0.51
CA HIS A 2 -1.59 -36.17 0.44
C HIS A 2 -2.73 -35.28 -0.13
N PRO A 3 -4.02 -35.62 0.08
CA PRO A 3 -5.15 -34.85 -0.47
C PRO A 3 -5.09 -33.37 -0.11
N VAL A 4 -4.58 -33.07 1.09
CA VAL A 4 -4.45 -31.71 1.62
C VAL A 4 -3.46 -30.87 0.81
N GLY A 5 -2.31 -31.40 0.41
CA GLY A 5 -1.32 -30.66 -0.37
C GLY A 5 -1.81 -30.25 -1.76
N LYS A 6 -2.66 -31.08 -2.39
CA LYS A 6 -3.30 -30.76 -3.68
C LYS A 6 -4.28 -29.59 -3.57
N VAL A 7 -5.02 -29.51 -2.47
CA VAL A 7 -6.00 -28.45 -2.23
C VAL A 7 -5.30 -27.10 -2.02
N PHE A 8 -4.25 -27.06 -1.20
CA PHE A 8 -3.48 -25.83 -0.99
C PHE A 8 -2.75 -25.36 -2.25
N MET A 9 -2.21 -26.27 -3.05
CA MET A 9 -1.62 -25.93 -4.36
C MET A 9 -2.66 -25.35 -5.32
N ALA A 10 -3.86 -25.95 -5.39
CA ALA A 10 -4.92 -25.45 -6.25
C ALA A 10 -5.42 -24.06 -5.83
N ILE A 11 -5.57 -23.82 -4.52
CA ILE A 11 -5.95 -22.50 -3.97
C ILE A 11 -4.85 -21.47 -4.26
N GLY A 12 -3.58 -21.81 -4.05
CA GLY A 12 -2.45 -20.92 -4.36
C GLY A 12 -2.41 -20.52 -5.84
N ILE A 13 -2.60 -21.49 -6.75
CA ILE A 13 -2.67 -21.20 -8.19
C ILE A 13 -3.88 -20.32 -8.54
N LEU A 14 -5.04 -20.57 -7.94
CA LEU A 14 -6.23 -19.74 -8.18
C LEU A 14 -6.03 -18.30 -7.72
N VAL A 15 -5.39 -18.10 -6.56
CA VAL A 15 -5.06 -16.76 -6.05
C VAL A 15 -4.02 -16.08 -6.94
N ALA A 16 -2.97 -16.80 -7.38
CA ALA A 16 -1.95 -16.25 -8.27
C ALA A 16 -2.49 -15.89 -9.66
N VAL A 17 -3.35 -16.74 -10.24
CA VAL A 17 -4.01 -16.47 -11.53
C VAL A 17 -5.04 -15.36 -11.39
N GLY A 18 -5.81 -15.33 -10.30
CA GLY A 18 -6.73 -14.23 -9.99
C GLY A 18 -5.99 -12.90 -9.88
N GLY A 19 -4.88 -12.86 -9.14
CA GLY A 19 -4.00 -11.68 -9.05
C GLY A 19 -3.44 -11.27 -10.41
N GLY A 20 -2.98 -12.24 -11.22
CA GLY A 20 -2.46 -11.96 -12.56
C GLY A 20 -3.51 -11.43 -13.54
N ILE A 21 -4.76 -11.88 -13.45
CA ILE A 21 -5.87 -11.37 -14.27
C ILE A 21 -6.25 -9.96 -13.85
N MET A 22 -6.33 -9.70 -12.54
CA MET A 22 -6.58 -8.35 -12.01
C MET A 22 -5.49 -7.38 -12.48
N MET A 23 -4.22 -7.80 -12.43
CA MET A 23 -3.11 -7.00 -12.99
C MET A 23 -3.25 -6.74 -14.51
N ALA A 24 -3.68 -7.73 -15.28
CA ALA A 24 -3.78 -7.61 -16.74
C ALA A 24 -4.99 -6.77 -17.21
N VAL A 25 -6.09 -6.79 -16.45
CA VAL A 25 -7.29 -5.99 -16.75
C VAL A 25 -7.12 -4.55 -16.29
N GLY A 26 -6.42 -4.29 -15.18
CA GLY A 26 -6.11 -2.95 -14.69
C GLY A 26 -5.23 -2.13 -15.64
N GLY A 27 -4.24 -2.75 -16.29
CA GLY A 27 -3.30 -2.06 -17.19
C GLY A 27 -3.90 -1.47 -18.49
N ASN A 28 -5.18 -1.72 -18.81
CA ASN A 28 -5.85 -1.11 -19.96
C ASN A 28 -6.70 0.12 -19.60
N ASN A 29 -6.83 0.48 -18.31
CA ASN A 29 -7.60 1.64 -17.84
C ASN A 29 -6.70 2.77 -17.29
N ILE A 30 -5.45 2.85 -17.75
CA ILE A 30 -4.45 3.86 -17.33
C ILE A 30 -4.91 5.30 -17.63
N ASP A 31 -5.91 5.51 -18.49
CA ASP A 31 -6.36 6.85 -18.85
C ASP A 31 -7.16 7.57 -17.73
N ASP A 32 -7.69 6.84 -16.72
CA ASP A 32 -8.49 7.39 -15.61
C ASP A 32 -7.89 7.11 -14.20
N ALA A 33 -6.68 6.51 -14.12
CA ALA A 33 -6.00 6.30 -12.86
C ALA A 33 -5.46 7.65 -12.33
N GLY A 34 -5.89 8.07 -11.14
CA GLY A 34 -5.39 9.29 -10.49
C GLY A 34 -6.32 10.51 -10.47
N GLU A 35 -7.60 10.36 -10.82
CA GLU A 35 -8.58 11.48 -10.78
C GLU A 35 -9.24 11.63 -9.39
N TRP A 36 -8.43 11.64 -8.32
CA TRP A 36 -8.89 11.98 -6.98
C TRP A 36 -8.00 13.08 -6.36
N ASP A 37 -8.62 13.98 -5.60
CA ASP A 37 -7.92 15.13 -5.02
C ASP A 37 -7.35 14.79 -3.63
N VAL A 38 -6.03 14.67 -3.57
CA VAL A 38 -5.28 14.42 -2.33
C VAL A 38 -5.57 15.49 -1.28
N MET A 39 -5.69 16.76 -1.67
CA MET A 39 -5.96 17.84 -0.71
C MET A 39 -7.35 17.75 -0.11
N GLU A 40 -8.33 17.32 -0.91
CA GLU A 40 -9.72 17.17 -0.47
C GLU A 40 -9.88 15.99 0.51
N LYS A 41 -9.22 14.86 0.22
CA LYS A 41 -9.31 13.65 1.04
C LYS A 41 -8.31 13.59 2.19
N SER A 42 -7.28 14.43 2.19
CA SER A 42 -6.31 14.45 3.29
C SER A 42 -6.98 14.90 4.59
N VAL A 43 -6.83 14.10 5.64
CA VAL A 43 -7.34 14.43 6.98
C VAL A 43 -6.27 15.13 7.84
N TRP A 44 -5.00 15.02 7.42
CA TRP A 44 -3.88 15.66 8.08
C TRP A 44 -2.80 16.02 7.07
N ASN A 45 -2.17 17.17 7.27
CA ASN A 45 -0.99 17.57 6.53
C ASN A 45 0.04 18.23 7.45
N GLY A 46 1.31 17.94 7.20
CA GLY A 46 2.40 18.53 7.94
C GLY A 46 3.70 17.76 7.79
N GLN A 47 4.79 18.40 8.21
CA GLN A 47 6.10 17.75 8.27
C GLN A 47 6.35 17.12 9.64
N THR A 48 5.99 17.83 10.72
CA THR A 48 6.10 17.35 12.09
C THR A 48 4.86 17.75 12.86
N GLY A 49 4.33 16.87 13.70
CA GLY A 49 3.19 17.21 14.54
C GLY A 49 2.61 16.01 15.26
N THR A 50 1.45 16.22 15.88
CA THR A 50 0.70 15.13 16.50
C THR A 50 -0.56 14.88 15.70
N PHE A 51 -0.83 13.63 15.38
CA PHE A 51 -2.05 13.18 14.73
C PHE A 51 -2.70 12.07 15.56
N ASN A 52 -4.04 12.05 15.60
CA ASN A 52 -4.78 11.00 16.30
C ASN A 52 -5.21 9.97 15.26
N PHE A 53 -4.56 8.81 15.27
CA PHE A 53 -4.98 7.69 14.42
C PHE A 53 -6.26 7.08 15.01
N GLU A 54 -7.22 6.84 14.13
CA GLU A 54 -8.53 6.26 14.44
C GLU A 54 -8.81 5.04 13.55
N ASP A 55 -9.83 4.25 13.93
CA ASP A 55 -10.25 3.01 13.27
C ASP A 55 -9.13 1.95 13.12
N ASP A 56 -8.83 1.53 11.90
CA ASP A 56 -7.85 0.48 11.58
C ASP A 56 -6.42 1.04 11.41
N GLY A 57 -6.23 2.36 11.47
CA GLY A 57 -4.91 2.98 11.33
C GLY A 57 -4.34 2.91 9.91
N ASP A 58 -5.20 2.71 8.91
CA ASP A 58 -4.83 2.49 7.52
C ASP A 58 -4.86 3.80 6.72
N TYR A 59 -3.68 4.37 6.45
CA TYR A 59 -3.53 5.65 5.75
C TYR A 59 -2.46 5.56 4.66
N LEU A 60 -2.64 6.37 3.61
CA LEU A 60 -1.65 6.62 2.57
C LEU A 60 -0.81 7.84 2.93
N VAL A 61 0.47 7.77 2.64
CA VAL A 61 1.44 8.84 2.88
C VAL A 61 1.75 9.52 1.56
N MET A 62 0.95 10.52 1.21
CA MET A 62 1.11 11.25 -0.04
C MET A 62 2.08 12.43 0.14
N VAL A 63 2.95 12.63 -0.83
CA VAL A 63 3.85 13.80 -0.91
C VAL A 63 3.82 14.42 -2.31
N ARG A 64 4.34 15.64 -2.44
CA ARG A 64 4.48 16.27 -3.75
C ARG A 64 5.48 15.50 -4.62
N ASP A 65 5.19 15.41 -5.91
CA ASP A 65 6.02 14.73 -6.93
C ASP A 65 7.48 15.26 -7.02
N THR A 66 7.74 16.45 -6.48
CA THR A 66 9.08 17.03 -6.34
C THR A 66 9.97 16.35 -5.28
N VAL A 67 9.41 15.54 -4.39
CA VAL A 67 10.15 14.85 -3.33
C VAL A 67 10.72 13.55 -3.87
N ARG A 68 12.02 13.30 -3.61
CA ARG A 68 12.68 12.06 -4.02
C ARG A 68 12.40 10.94 -3.04
N CYS A 69 11.99 9.78 -3.57
CA CYS A 69 11.74 8.57 -2.79
C CYS A 69 12.95 8.13 -1.94
N ASP A 70 14.16 8.15 -2.51
CA ASP A 70 15.38 7.71 -1.82
C ASP A 70 15.86 8.62 -0.68
N SER A 71 15.24 9.79 -0.52
CA SER A 71 15.54 10.77 0.53
C SER A 71 14.41 10.93 1.54
N PHE A 72 13.28 10.27 1.30
CA PHE A 72 12.10 10.40 2.13
C PHE A 72 12.23 9.50 3.35
N GLU A 73 12.11 10.11 4.52
CA GLU A 73 12.03 9.42 5.81
C GLU A 73 10.76 9.85 6.55
N LEU A 74 10.11 8.88 7.20
CA LEU A 74 8.94 9.06 8.06
C LEU A 74 9.10 8.18 9.30
N THR A 75 8.79 8.76 10.45
CA THR A 75 8.68 8.06 11.73
C THR A 75 7.36 8.41 12.39
N ILE A 76 6.67 7.40 12.91
CA ILE A 76 5.42 7.53 13.65
C ILE A 76 5.65 6.94 15.03
N THR A 77 5.45 7.72 16.09
CA THR A 77 5.71 7.28 17.47
C THR A 77 4.46 7.44 18.31
N ASN A 78 4.03 6.37 18.99
CA ASN A 78 2.91 6.43 19.91
C ASN A 78 3.28 7.31 21.12
N THR A 79 2.50 8.37 21.37
CA THR A 79 2.82 9.31 22.46
C THR A 79 2.59 8.74 23.86
N THR A 80 1.82 7.65 23.97
CA THR A 80 1.51 7.00 25.24
C THR A 80 2.53 5.92 25.60
N SER A 81 2.88 5.03 24.66
CA SER A 81 3.88 3.98 24.91
C SER A 81 5.31 4.43 24.64
N GLY A 82 5.50 5.41 23.73
CA GLY A 82 6.80 5.82 23.22
C GLY A 82 7.39 4.88 22.16
N ASP A 83 6.61 3.89 21.72
CA ASP A 83 7.05 2.92 20.71
C ASP A 83 6.83 3.47 19.29
N GLU A 84 7.70 3.06 18.37
CA GLU A 84 7.56 3.37 16.95
C GLU A 84 6.52 2.44 16.32
N GLU A 85 5.61 3.03 15.56
CA GLU A 85 4.56 2.33 14.83
C GLU A 85 5.04 1.88 13.45
N PHE A 86 4.45 0.81 12.94
CA PHE A 86 4.83 0.27 11.64
C PHE A 86 4.36 1.17 10.49
N TYR A 87 5.29 1.47 9.60
CA TYR A 87 5.07 2.16 8.34
C TYR A 87 5.72 1.33 7.24
N ASP A 88 4.98 1.05 6.17
CA ASP A 88 5.46 0.28 5.02
C ASP A 88 5.82 1.25 3.88
N PRO A 89 7.12 1.57 3.69
CA PRO A 89 7.54 2.48 2.64
C PRO A 89 7.47 1.81 1.27
N GLU A 90 7.08 2.57 0.25
CA GLU A 90 7.13 2.09 -1.13
C GLU A 90 8.56 1.86 -1.62
N GLU A 91 8.73 0.86 -2.49
CA GLU A 91 10.02 0.62 -3.12
C GLU A 91 10.32 1.71 -4.14
N CYS A 92 11.52 2.31 -4.08
CA CYS A 92 11.90 3.31 -5.08
C CYS A 92 12.29 2.69 -6.45
N THR A 93 12.17 3.49 -7.51
CA THR A 93 12.73 3.22 -8.84
C THR A 93 14.26 3.09 -8.78
N GLU A 94 14.88 2.49 -9.82
CA GLU A 94 16.34 2.26 -9.84
C GLU A 94 17.19 3.54 -9.69
N ASP A 95 16.66 4.67 -10.14
CA ASP A 95 17.28 5.99 -10.01
C ASP A 95 16.92 6.72 -8.70
N GLY A 96 16.10 6.10 -7.85
CA GLY A 96 15.69 6.56 -6.52
C GLY A 96 14.78 7.80 -6.55
N THR A 97 14.37 8.27 -7.72
CA THR A 97 13.64 9.53 -7.86
C THR A 97 12.18 9.38 -7.42
N LYS A 98 11.56 8.24 -7.72
CA LYS A 98 10.13 8.02 -7.54
C LYS A 98 9.84 6.69 -6.85
N PRO A 99 8.69 6.55 -6.19
CA PRO A 99 8.14 5.25 -5.83
C PRO A 99 7.87 4.41 -7.09
N LYS A 100 7.94 3.09 -6.98
CA LYS A 100 7.45 2.18 -8.03
C LYS A 100 5.93 2.23 -8.04
N GLY A 101 5.33 2.28 -9.23
CA GLY A 101 3.86 2.39 -9.35
C GLY A 101 3.33 3.82 -9.25
N TYR A 102 4.22 4.83 -9.23
CA TYR A 102 3.82 6.24 -9.25
C TYR A 102 2.93 6.62 -10.45
N GLU A 103 2.90 5.80 -11.50
CA GLU A 103 2.03 5.99 -12.65
C GLU A 103 0.53 5.93 -12.30
N ASP A 104 0.18 5.30 -11.18
CA ASP A 104 -1.20 5.20 -10.68
C ASP A 104 -1.57 6.34 -9.71
N ASP A 105 -0.62 7.21 -9.35
CA ASP A 105 -0.80 8.30 -8.40
C ASP A 105 -1.47 9.53 -9.04
N PRO A 106 -2.25 10.32 -8.27
CA PRO A 106 -2.78 11.60 -8.73
C PRO A 106 -1.69 12.54 -9.24
N SER A 107 -2.02 13.30 -10.29
CA SER A 107 -1.08 14.25 -10.90
C SER A 107 -0.52 15.26 -9.87
N GLY A 108 0.81 15.35 -9.81
CA GLY A 108 1.52 16.22 -8.87
C GLY A 108 1.80 15.59 -7.49
N TRP A 109 1.51 14.30 -7.33
CA TRP A 109 1.67 13.55 -6.10
C TRP A 109 2.44 12.25 -6.31
N HIS A 110 3.07 11.77 -5.23
CA HIS A 110 3.66 10.44 -5.12
C HIS A 110 3.17 9.80 -3.81
N ASP A 111 2.76 8.53 -3.86
CA ASP A 111 2.55 7.71 -2.68
C ASP A 111 3.90 7.17 -2.17
N MET A 112 4.30 7.60 -0.98
CA MET A 112 5.57 7.15 -0.39
C MET A 112 5.41 5.87 0.43
N GLY A 113 4.19 5.38 0.64
CA GLY A 113 3.91 4.20 1.45
C GLY A 113 2.65 4.34 2.27
N SER A 114 2.37 3.29 3.04
CA SER A 114 1.13 3.19 3.80
C SER A 114 1.39 2.79 5.24
N THR A 115 0.52 3.29 6.11
CA THR A 115 0.43 2.81 7.49
C THR A 115 -0.61 1.69 7.54
N PHE A 116 -0.33 0.65 8.32
CA PHE A 116 -1.27 -0.45 8.52
C PHE A 116 -1.33 -0.82 9.99
N TRP A 117 -2.56 -0.98 10.51
CA TRP A 117 -2.80 -1.41 11.90
C TRP A 117 -2.09 -0.55 12.96
N VAL A 118 -1.89 0.73 12.65
CA VAL A 118 -1.36 1.70 13.63
C VAL A 118 -2.32 1.76 14.80
N SER A 119 -1.76 1.74 16.02
CA SER A 119 -2.60 1.74 17.20
C SER A 119 -3.46 3.01 17.29
N ASN A 120 -4.64 2.88 17.89
CA ASN A 120 -5.53 4.03 18.06
C ASN A 120 -4.99 4.99 19.12
N GLY A 121 -5.00 6.29 18.81
CA GLY A 121 -4.60 7.35 19.72
C GLY A 121 -3.62 8.35 19.13
N ALA A 122 -3.08 9.21 19.99
CA ALA A 122 -2.19 10.29 19.59
C ALA A 122 -0.78 9.76 19.29
N HIS A 123 -0.31 10.07 18.09
CA HIS A 123 1.01 9.72 17.58
C HIS A 123 1.76 10.97 17.17
N GLU A 124 3.05 11.02 17.49
CA GLU A 124 3.97 12.02 16.98
C GLU A 124 4.48 11.57 15.62
N ILE A 125 4.26 12.42 14.62
CA ILE A 125 4.71 12.23 13.25
C ILE A 125 5.93 13.11 13.04
N ASN A 126 6.99 12.52 12.50
CA ASN A 126 8.18 13.22 12.09
C ASN A 126 8.61 12.76 10.69
N ALA A 127 8.44 13.64 9.71
CA ALA A 127 8.78 13.39 8.33
C ALA A 127 9.87 14.34 7.82
N SER A 128 10.65 13.86 6.85
CA SER A 128 11.65 14.66 6.15
C SER A 128 11.04 15.82 5.33
N HIS A 129 9.81 15.65 4.86
CA HIS A 129 9.06 16.58 4.02
C HIS A 129 7.61 16.68 4.47
N GLU A 130 6.86 17.65 3.96
CA GLU A 130 5.42 17.73 4.21
C GLU A 130 4.72 16.51 3.59
N ILE A 131 3.97 15.79 4.43
CA ILE A 131 3.15 14.65 4.03
C ILE A 131 1.68 14.99 4.19
N TYR A 132 0.85 14.25 3.46
CA TYR A 132 -0.60 14.32 3.52
C TYR A 132 -1.12 12.91 3.82
N LEU A 133 -1.79 12.75 4.96
CA LEU A 133 -2.39 11.48 5.35
C LEU A 133 -3.79 11.39 4.77
N VAL A 134 -4.00 10.38 3.94
CA VAL A 134 -5.29 10.11 3.31
C VAL A 134 -5.81 8.76 3.82
N PRO A 135 -7.04 8.68 4.35
CA PRO A 135 -7.61 7.40 4.78
C PRO A 135 -7.71 6.43 3.60
N LEU A 136 -7.04 5.28 3.69
CA LEU A 136 -6.94 4.33 2.58
C LEU A 136 -8.33 3.84 2.16
N TRP A 137 -9.18 3.52 3.13
CA TRP A 137 -10.53 3.01 2.88
C TRP A 137 -11.50 4.04 2.30
N GLU A 138 -11.23 5.34 2.44
CA GLU A 138 -12.03 6.40 1.84
C GLU A 138 -11.76 6.51 0.34
N VAL A 139 -10.48 6.47 -0.06
CA VAL A 139 -10.05 6.41 -1.47
C VAL A 139 -10.48 5.11 -2.12
N VAL A 140 -10.43 3.99 -1.38
CA VAL A 140 -10.92 2.73 -1.92
C VAL A 140 -12.45 2.79 -2.05
N GLY A 141 -13.18 3.17 -0.99
CA GLY A 141 -14.63 3.03 -0.88
C GLY A 141 -15.47 3.98 -1.73
N GLU A 142 -15.04 5.24 -1.91
CA GLU A 142 -15.79 6.23 -2.71
C GLU A 142 -15.50 6.08 -4.22
N GLU A 143 -14.28 5.70 -4.59
CA GLU A 143 -13.84 5.58 -5.99
C GLU A 143 -14.00 4.17 -6.59
N LEU A 144 -14.53 3.17 -5.84
CA LEU A 144 -14.93 1.84 -6.35
C LEU A 144 -15.89 1.88 -7.55
N GLY A 145 -16.37 3.07 -7.95
CA GLY A 145 -17.20 3.31 -9.12
C GLY A 145 -16.54 3.02 -10.46
N GLU A 146 -15.26 3.34 -10.69
CA GLU A 146 -14.64 3.17 -12.02
C GLU A 146 -13.10 3.36 -12.10
N ALA A 147 -12.43 3.99 -11.11
CA ALA A 147 -11.05 4.49 -11.27
C ALA A 147 -9.92 3.74 -10.52
N VAL A 148 -10.23 2.82 -9.61
CA VAL A 148 -9.24 2.23 -8.65
C VAL A 148 -8.66 0.88 -9.11
N GLY A 149 -8.61 0.65 -10.42
CA GLY A 149 -8.01 -0.58 -10.96
C GLY A 149 -6.49 -0.65 -10.77
N GLY A 150 -5.80 0.48 -10.87
CA GLY A 150 -4.33 0.60 -10.76
C GLY A 150 -3.84 0.79 -9.32
N PHE A 151 -4.52 1.61 -8.52
CA PHE A 151 -4.14 1.88 -7.12
C PHE A 151 -4.17 0.62 -6.22
N LEU A 152 -5.16 -0.27 -6.41
CA LEU A 152 -5.18 -1.59 -5.75
C LEU A 152 -4.15 -2.58 -6.34
N GLN A 153 -3.44 -2.21 -7.39
CA GLN A 153 -2.44 -3.04 -8.06
C GLN A 153 -1.05 -2.88 -7.41
N GLY A 154 -0.69 -1.68 -6.93
CA GLY A 154 0.49 -1.44 -6.10
C GLY A 154 0.35 -2.08 -4.72
N LEU A 155 -0.67 -1.68 -3.97
CA LEU A 155 -0.95 -2.17 -2.61
C LEU A 155 -1.46 -3.61 -2.60
N GLY A 156 -2.40 -3.97 -3.47
CA GLY A 156 -2.99 -5.31 -3.53
C GLY A 156 -2.17 -6.30 -4.35
N GLY A 157 -1.48 -5.87 -5.41
CA GLY A 157 -0.70 -6.77 -6.27
C GLY A 157 0.56 -7.28 -5.59
N THR A 158 1.31 -6.41 -4.91
CA THR A 158 2.49 -6.82 -4.13
C THR A 158 2.09 -7.64 -2.91
N MET A 159 1.02 -7.27 -2.19
CA MET A 159 0.53 -8.03 -1.05
C MET A 159 -0.06 -9.41 -1.43
N LEU A 160 -0.82 -9.51 -2.53
CA LEU A 160 -1.37 -10.79 -3.04
C LEU A 160 -0.29 -11.67 -3.66
N LEU A 161 0.73 -11.11 -4.32
CA LEU A 161 1.87 -11.88 -4.84
C LEU A 161 2.82 -12.33 -3.72
N CYS A 162 3.04 -11.50 -2.69
CA CYS A 162 3.82 -11.87 -1.51
C CYS A 162 3.12 -12.99 -0.72
N CYS A 163 1.85 -12.80 -0.34
CA CYS A 163 1.08 -13.80 0.39
C CYS A 163 0.75 -15.05 -0.45
N GLY A 164 0.39 -14.86 -1.73
CA GLY A 164 0.10 -15.96 -2.67
C GLY A 164 1.34 -16.77 -3.05
N GLY A 165 2.49 -16.12 -3.18
CA GLY A 165 3.79 -16.76 -3.37
C GLY A 165 4.18 -17.63 -2.18
N VAL A 166 4.04 -17.11 -0.96
CA VAL A 166 4.30 -17.85 0.28
C VAL A 166 3.38 -19.07 0.39
N VAL A 167 2.06 -18.92 0.17
CA VAL A 167 1.10 -20.05 0.20
C VAL A 167 1.42 -21.11 -0.87
N THR A 168 1.85 -20.68 -2.06
CA THR A 168 2.25 -21.59 -3.15
C THR A 168 3.53 -22.36 -2.80
N ILE A 169 4.53 -21.70 -2.21
CA ILE A 169 5.77 -22.32 -1.76
C ILE A 169 5.52 -23.31 -0.61
N PHE A 170 4.72 -22.95 0.39
CA PHE A 170 4.34 -23.88 1.45
C PHE A 170 3.55 -25.09 0.92
N GLY A 171 2.67 -24.89 -0.06
CA GLY A 171 1.98 -25.97 -0.77
C GLY A 171 2.94 -26.92 -1.49
N LEU A 172 3.99 -26.39 -2.13
CA LEU A 172 5.03 -27.18 -2.80
C LEU A 172 5.89 -27.96 -1.80
N ILE A 173 6.30 -27.34 -0.69
CA ILE A 173 7.12 -27.98 0.35
C ILE A 173 6.36 -29.14 1.01
N LEU A 174 5.09 -28.94 1.39
CA LEU A 174 4.25 -30.00 1.93
C LEU A 174 3.92 -31.08 0.89
N GLY A 175 3.89 -30.73 -0.39
CA GLY A 175 3.71 -31.67 -1.49
C GLY A 175 4.94 -32.52 -1.82
N LEU A 176 6.15 -32.04 -1.50
CA LEU A 176 7.43 -32.70 -1.80
C LEU A 176 8.01 -33.48 -0.61
N LEU A 177 7.75 -33.05 0.64
CA LEU A 177 8.20 -33.72 1.86
C LEU A 177 7.33 -34.93 2.29
N VAL A 178 6.24 -35.25 1.54
CA VAL A 178 5.36 -36.43 1.78
C VAL A 178 4.91 -37.16 0.51
#